data_AF-A0A179IBZ6-F1
#
_entry.id   AF-A0A179IBZ6-F1
#
_cell.length_a   1.000
_cell.length_b   1.000
_cell.length_c   1.000
_cell.angle_alpha   90.00
_cell.angle_beta   90.00
_cell.angle_gamma   90.00
#
_symmetry.space_group_name_H-M   'P 1'
#
loop_
_entity.id
_entity.type
_entity.pdbx_description
1 polymer ?
#
loop_
_entity_poly.entity_id
_entity_poly.type
_entity_poly.pdbx_seq_one_letter_code
_entity_poly.pdbx_strand_id
1 'polypeptide(L)'
;MPSQSRLLRMPTLFALLLGIVFLILSTPVLAQSFDAGENSKPDLICHTSDRKDCYPRVFEATDEFQKVHDDQDLPHGLHVRLNVYTGEKEAKINVPGEGEASLEGLPVEHDIVVVEPEARDDPIIPKGAPAYETAGKIKAPQHEAKAFVDAMKLLKADRGEHDPAFDASLEGLEDLAHDMYYGLKIVEDPDVVKSLVCHMVQEPYPRPEGTGHLPPRDQQAADV
;
A
#
# COMPACT_ATOMS: atom_id res chain seq x y z
N MET A 1 59.74 -15.21 83.96
CA MET A 1 58.35 -15.36 83.45
C MET A 1 57.76 -13.97 83.19
N PRO A 2 57.61 -13.60 81.91
CA PRO A 2 56.45 -12.82 81.51
C PRO A 2 55.74 -13.38 80.26
N SER A 3 54.42 -13.31 80.34
CA SER A 3 53.36 -13.65 79.39
C SER A 3 53.65 -13.48 77.89
N GLN A 4 53.78 -14.59 77.15
CA GLN A 4 53.85 -14.67 75.68
C GLN A 4 52.49 -14.89 74.99
N SER A 5 51.36 -14.50 75.58
CA SER A 5 50.03 -14.94 75.10
C SER A 5 49.24 -13.94 74.24
N ARG A 6 49.79 -12.79 73.85
CA ARG A 6 49.01 -11.73 73.15
C ARG A 6 49.38 -11.44 71.69
N LEU A 7 50.52 -11.89 71.19
CA LEU A 7 50.94 -11.59 69.80
C LEU A 7 50.58 -12.67 68.78
N LEU A 8 50.23 -13.88 69.22
CA LEU A 8 49.85 -14.98 68.33
C LEU A 8 48.34 -15.07 68.03
N ARG A 9 47.50 -14.22 68.65
CA ARG A 9 46.04 -14.20 68.43
C ARG A 9 45.60 -13.28 67.30
N MET A 10 46.33 -12.20 67.04
CA MET A 10 45.98 -11.22 66.01
C MET A 10 46.21 -11.71 64.57
N PRO A 11 47.34 -12.37 64.22
CA PRO A 11 47.53 -12.84 62.85
C PRO A 11 46.62 -14.03 62.51
N THR A 12 46.27 -14.87 63.50
CA THR A 12 45.35 -16.00 63.30
C THR A 12 43.91 -15.54 63.12
N LEU A 13 43.47 -14.50 63.84
CA LEU A 13 42.12 -13.93 63.67
C LEU A 13 41.99 -13.21 62.31
N PHE A 14 43.03 -12.53 61.85
CA PHE A 14 43.02 -11.85 60.56
C PHE A 14 43.06 -12.85 59.38
N ALA A 15 43.85 -13.92 59.49
CA ALA A 15 43.87 -15.01 58.51
C ALA A 15 42.54 -15.77 58.46
N LEU A 16 41.88 -15.96 59.61
CA LEU A 16 40.58 -16.62 59.69
C LEU A 16 39.46 -15.72 59.14
N LEU A 17 39.53 -14.39 59.33
CA LEU A 17 38.62 -13.43 58.70
C LEU A 17 38.82 -13.35 57.17
N LEU A 18 40.05 -13.34 56.66
CA LEU A 18 40.32 -13.39 55.23
C LEU A 18 39.87 -14.71 54.57
N GLY A 19 40.05 -15.84 55.27
CA GLY A 19 39.54 -17.14 54.83
C GLY A 19 38.02 -17.20 54.79
N ILE A 20 37.34 -16.60 55.77
CA ILE A 20 35.87 -16.48 55.77
C ILE A 20 35.42 -15.59 54.61
N VAL A 21 36.07 -14.44 54.36
CA VAL A 21 35.74 -13.56 53.22
C VAL A 21 35.87 -14.29 51.88
N PHE A 22 36.90 -15.12 51.69
CA PHE A 22 37.03 -15.96 50.48
C PHE A 22 35.94 -17.05 50.34
N LEU A 23 35.41 -17.55 51.46
CA LEU A 23 34.29 -18.50 51.46
C LEU A 23 32.94 -17.84 51.11
N ILE A 24 32.72 -16.56 51.45
CA ILE A 24 31.46 -15.84 51.11
C ILE A 24 31.44 -15.29 49.68
N LEU A 25 32.60 -15.14 49.02
CA LEU A 25 32.69 -14.74 47.60
C LEU A 25 32.66 -15.92 46.62
N SER A 26 32.62 -17.15 47.13
CA SER A 26 32.43 -18.35 46.31
C SER A 26 30.94 -18.63 46.17
N THR A 27 30.24 -17.84 45.35
CA THR A 27 28.92 -18.27 44.88
C THR A 27 29.12 -19.48 43.99
N PRO A 28 28.53 -20.65 44.29
CA PRO A 28 28.41 -21.67 43.26
C PRO A 28 27.52 -21.06 42.18
N VAL A 29 28.07 -20.84 40.99
CA VAL A 29 27.24 -20.67 39.80
C VAL A 29 26.45 -21.96 39.71
N LEU A 30 25.20 -21.90 40.17
CA LEU A 30 24.21 -22.91 39.86
C LEU A 30 24.09 -22.84 38.35
N ALA A 31 24.79 -23.73 37.65
CA ALA A 31 24.44 -24.07 36.29
C ALA A 31 23.03 -24.65 36.37
N GLN A 32 22.03 -23.77 36.31
CA GLN A 32 20.71 -24.15 35.87
C GLN A 32 20.93 -24.74 34.49
N SER A 33 20.95 -26.06 34.45
CA SER A 33 20.57 -26.80 33.26
C SER A 33 19.15 -26.33 33.01
N PHE A 34 19.01 -25.28 32.19
CA PHE A 34 17.80 -25.11 31.44
C PHE A 34 17.66 -26.42 30.71
N ASP A 35 16.68 -27.20 31.20
CA ASP A 35 16.13 -28.33 30.50
C ASP A 35 16.08 -27.91 29.04
N ALA A 36 16.77 -28.68 28.21
CA ALA A 36 16.80 -28.47 26.78
C ALA A 36 15.38 -28.76 26.30
N GLY A 37 14.49 -27.78 26.49
CA GLY A 37 13.33 -27.56 25.67
C GLY A 37 13.88 -27.54 24.25
N GLU A 38 13.68 -28.66 23.59
CA GLU A 38 13.72 -28.87 22.15
C GLU A 38 14.37 -27.70 21.41
N ASN A 39 15.68 -27.83 21.19
CA ASN A 39 16.55 -26.85 20.56
C ASN A 39 16.15 -26.71 19.08
N SER A 40 14.99 -26.11 18.80
CA SER A 40 14.65 -25.60 17.50
C SER A 40 15.58 -24.43 17.27
N LYS A 41 16.70 -24.70 16.57
CA LYS A 41 17.54 -23.62 16.04
C LYS A 41 16.60 -22.61 15.36
N PRO A 42 16.67 -21.31 15.68
CA PRO A 42 15.90 -20.34 14.93
C PRO A 42 16.26 -20.51 13.46
N ASP A 43 15.25 -20.55 12.60
CA ASP A 43 15.44 -20.64 11.16
C ASP A 43 15.98 -19.29 10.68
N LEU A 44 17.31 -19.20 10.60
CA LEU A 44 18.03 -17.98 10.26
C LEU A 44 18.46 -18.01 8.78
N ILE A 45 18.35 -16.85 8.14
CA ILE A 45 18.95 -16.54 6.85
C ILE A 45 20.26 -15.80 7.13
N CYS A 46 21.37 -16.26 6.55
CA CYS A 46 22.68 -15.62 6.65
C CYS A 46 23.27 -15.47 5.25
N HIS A 47 23.58 -14.25 4.82
CA HIS A 47 24.14 -14.00 3.47
C HIS A 47 25.66 -14.12 3.44
N THR A 48 26.32 -13.88 4.58
CA THR A 48 27.77 -13.95 4.72
C THR A 48 28.19 -14.93 5.81
N SER A 49 29.50 -15.21 5.90
CA SER A 49 30.07 -15.98 7.01
C SER A 49 30.12 -15.21 8.33
N ASP A 50 29.75 -13.93 8.33
CA ASP A 50 29.61 -13.14 9.55
C ASP A 50 28.28 -13.49 10.24
N ARG A 51 28.35 -13.96 11.47
CA ARG A 51 27.17 -14.32 12.26
C ARG A 51 26.29 -13.13 12.62
N LYS A 52 26.79 -11.90 12.46
CA LYS A 52 26.03 -10.67 12.72
C LYS A 52 25.08 -10.29 11.59
N ASP A 53 25.26 -10.88 10.41
CA ASP A 53 24.46 -10.64 9.21
C ASP A 53 23.32 -11.68 9.07
N CYS A 54 23.07 -12.45 10.13
CA CYS A 54 22.01 -13.43 10.18
C CYS A 54 20.74 -12.82 10.77
N TYR A 55 19.60 -13.05 10.12
CA TYR A 55 18.28 -12.61 10.59
C TYR A 55 17.25 -13.75 10.49
N PRO A 56 16.15 -13.69 11.24
CA PRO A 56 15.11 -14.72 11.18
C PRO A 56 14.47 -14.82 9.79
N ARG A 57 14.18 -16.05 9.32
CA ARG A 57 13.45 -16.28 8.06
C ARG A 57 12.10 -15.61 8.06
N VAL A 58 11.38 -15.67 9.18
CA VAL A 58 10.09 -15.00 9.35
C VAL A 58 10.31 -13.68 10.06
N PHE A 59 9.72 -12.61 9.53
CA PHE A 59 9.84 -11.27 10.11
C PHE A 59 9.22 -11.19 11.51
N GLU A 60 10.03 -10.78 12.49
CA GLU A 60 9.62 -10.57 13.88
C GLU A 60 9.23 -9.10 14.09
N ALA A 61 7.95 -8.80 13.92
CA ALA A 61 7.42 -7.44 14.03
C ALA A 61 7.48 -6.90 15.47
N THR A 62 7.77 -5.61 15.59
CA THR A 62 7.67 -4.82 16.83
C THR A 62 6.68 -3.67 16.63
N ASP A 63 6.50 -2.84 17.65
CA ASP A 63 5.64 -1.63 17.58
C ASP A 63 6.27 -0.50 16.73
N GLU A 64 7.54 -0.63 16.36
CA GLU A 64 8.27 0.35 15.56
C GLU A 64 8.56 -0.19 14.15
N PHE A 65 8.66 0.71 13.17
CA PHE A 65 9.04 0.32 11.82
C PHE A 65 10.47 -0.22 11.80
N GLN A 66 10.61 -1.48 11.38
CA GLN A 66 11.91 -2.12 11.15
C GLN A 66 12.06 -2.46 9.68
N LYS A 67 13.30 -2.42 9.20
CA LYS A 67 13.65 -2.86 7.85
C LYS A 67 13.29 -4.33 7.66
N VAL A 68 12.67 -4.61 6.52
CA VAL A 68 12.33 -5.95 6.04
C VAL A 68 13.37 -6.35 5.00
N HIS A 69 13.94 -7.56 5.14
CA HIS A 69 14.88 -8.10 4.17
C HIS A 69 14.16 -8.78 2.99
N ASP A 70 14.78 -8.79 1.81
CA ASP A 70 14.13 -9.20 0.56
C ASP A 70 13.72 -10.67 0.50
N ASP A 71 14.45 -11.55 1.19
CA ASP A 71 14.22 -12.99 1.27
C ASP A 71 13.57 -13.43 2.58
N GLN A 72 13.05 -12.47 3.35
CA GLN A 72 12.33 -12.70 4.59
C GLN A 72 10.83 -12.89 4.34
N ASP A 73 10.26 -13.90 4.98
CA ASP A 73 8.82 -14.16 4.96
C ASP A 73 8.09 -13.18 5.88
N LEU A 74 7.08 -12.48 5.36
CA LEU A 74 6.26 -11.56 6.16
C LEU A 74 4.96 -12.23 6.62
N PRO A 75 4.72 -12.30 7.94
CA PRO A 75 3.41 -12.63 8.47
C PRO A 75 2.30 -11.71 7.94
N HIS A 76 1.10 -12.24 7.78
CA HIS A 76 -0.08 -11.45 7.43
C HIS A 76 -0.46 -10.50 8.57
N GLY A 77 -1.10 -9.37 8.24
CA GLY A 77 -1.65 -8.45 9.23
C GLY A 77 -0.64 -7.46 9.85
N LEU A 78 0.53 -7.29 9.24
CA LEU A 78 1.51 -6.25 9.59
C LEU A 78 1.19 -4.93 8.87
N HIS A 79 1.58 -3.81 9.48
CA HIS A 79 1.64 -2.53 8.79
C HIS A 79 2.94 -2.48 7.98
N VAL A 80 2.83 -2.43 6.66
CA VAL A 80 4.00 -2.41 5.76
C VAL A 80 4.04 -1.08 5.01
N ARG A 81 5.22 -0.46 4.94
CA ARG A 81 5.45 0.74 4.13
C ARG A 81 6.73 0.63 3.32
N LEU A 82 6.85 1.50 2.34
CA LEU A 82 8.08 1.74 1.60
C LEU A 82 8.65 3.08 2.05
N ASN A 83 9.88 3.08 2.56
CA ASN A 83 10.58 4.31 2.84
C ASN A 83 10.95 5.00 1.52
N VAL A 84 10.33 6.14 1.21
CA VAL A 84 10.51 6.82 -0.08
C VAL A 84 11.92 7.40 -0.28
N TYR A 85 12.69 7.59 0.80
CA TYR A 85 14.04 8.13 0.72
C TYR A 85 15.09 7.02 0.51
N THR A 86 14.91 5.88 1.17
CA THR A 86 15.86 4.75 1.07
C THR A 86 15.44 3.68 0.07
N GLY A 87 14.16 3.63 -0.30
CA GLY A 87 13.58 2.55 -1.10
C GLY A 87 13.42 1.23 -0.34
N GLU A 88 13.64 1.22 0.98
CA GLU A 88 13.59 0.00 1.78
C GLU A 88 12.17 -0.27 2.29
N LYS A 89 11.79 -1.55 2.29
CA LYS A 89 10.53 -2.01 2.87
C LYS A 89 10.66 -2.03 4.39
N GLU A 90 9.68 -1.47 5.08
CA GLU A 90 9.63 -1.45 6.54
C GLU A 90 8.30 -2.02 7.01
N ALA A 91 8.31 -2.71 8.16
CA ALA A 91 7.08 -3.25 8.75
C ALA A 91 7.05 -3.14 10.27
N LYS A 92 5.84 -3.05 10.82
CA LYS A 92 5.54 -3.10 12.26
C LYS A 92 4.23 -3.84 12.56
N ILE A 93 3.97 -4.16 13.81
CA ILE A 93 2.70 -4.74 14.24
C ILE A 93 1.59 -3.68 14.24
N ASN A 94 0.37 -4.07 13.85
CA ASN A 94 -0.78 -3.18 13.95
C ASN A 94 -1.27 -3.13 15.41
N VAL A 95 -0.96 -2.04 16.13
CA VAL A 95 -1.49 -1.80 17.48
C VAL A 95 -2.83 -1.05 17.37
N PRO A 96 -3.96 -1.61 17.87
CA PRO A 96 -5.24 -0.92 17.83
C PRO A 96 -5.18 0.42 18.58
N GLY A 97 -5.56 1.51 17.91
CA GLY A 97 -5.60 2.85 18.51
C GLY A 97 -4.30 3.64 18.44
N GLU A 98 -3.25 3.11 17.82
CA GLU A 98 -2.06 3.88 17.48
C GLU A 98 -2.38 4.81 16.29
N GLY A 99 -2.41 6.11 16.54
CA GLY A 99 -2.42 7.13 15.49
C GLY A 99 -1.01 7.32 14.94
N GLU A 100 -0.87 7.51 13.64
CA GLU A 100 0.41 7.90 13.05
C GLU A 100 0.77 9.30 13.55
N ALA A 101 1.78 9.43 14.42
CA ALA A 101 2.26 10.73 14.89
C ALA A 101 2.70 11.65 13.73
N SER A 102 3.12 11.07 12.59
CA SER A 102 3.41 11.82 11.36
C SER A 102 2.17 12.40 10.67
N LEU A 103 0.97 11.93 11.00
CA LEU A 103 -0.30 12.46 10.51
C LEU A 103 -0.93 13.48 11.46
N GLU A 104 -0.39 13.63 12.68
CA GLU A 104 -0.85 14.63 13.65
C GLU A 104 -0.49 16.04 13.17
N GLY A 105 -1.51 16.80 12.77
CA GLY A 105 -1.35 18.19 12.32
C GLY A 105 -1.21 18.38 10.81
N LEU A 106 -1.20 17.29 10.02
CA LEU A 106 -1.43 17.39 8.58
C LEU A 106 -2.91 17.73 8.34
N PRO A 107 -3.24 18.74 7.51
CA PRO A 107 -4.62 19.01 7.14
C PRO A 107 -5.15 17.81 6.35
N VAL A 108 -5.93 16.96 7.00
CA VAL A 108 -6.71 15.94 6.32
C VAL A 108 -7.92 16.67 5.74
N GLU A 109 -7.90 16.91 4.43
CA GLU A 109 -9.05 17.46 3.69
C GLU A 109 -10.20 16.46 3.79
N HIS A 110 -11.04 16.65 4.81
CA HIS A 110 -12.35 16.02 4.88
C HIS A 110 -13.32 16.93 4.14
N ASP A 111 -13.31 16.88 2.81
CA ASP A 111 -14.33 17.53 1.99
C ASP A 111 -15.64 16.76 2.10
N ILE A 112 -16.30 16.92 3.25
CA ILE A 112 -17.72 16.58 3.42
C ILE A 112 -18.49 17.78 2.91
N VAL A 113 -18.82 17.77 1.61
CA VAL A 113 -19.72 18.75 1.01
C VAL A 113 -21.13 18.47 1.52
N VAL A 114 -21.53 19.16 2.59
CA VAL A 114 -22.92 19.25 3.01
C VAL A 114 -23.64 20.09 1.97
N VAL A 115 -24.38 19.43 1.07
CA VAL A 115 -25.28 20.11 0.13
C VAL A 115 -26.51 20.55 0.90
N GLU A 116 -26.50 21.78 1.40
CA GLU A 116 -27.72 22.46 1.82
C GLU A 116 -28.48 22.94 0.58
N PRO A 117 -29.80 22.67 0.47
CA PRO A 117 -30.56 23.04 -0.71
C PRO A 117 -30.83 24.55 -0.74
N GLU A 118 -30.23 25.21 -1.73
CA GLU A 118 -30.67 26.42 -2.44
C GLU A 118 -31.24 27.58 -1.60
N ALA A 119 -30.35 28.50 -1.19
CA ALA A 119 -30.66 29.93 -1.19
C ALA A 119 -29.65 30.62 -2.12
N ARG A 120 -30.13 31.16 -3.23
CA ARG A 120 -29.33 32.01 -4.13
C ARG A 120 -28.91 33.27 -3.38
N ASP A 121 -27.69 33.26 -2.83
CA ASP A 121 -26.91 34.46 -2.62
C ASP A 121 -25.76 34.42 -3.63
N ASP A 122 -25.93 35.10 -4.76
CA ASP A 122 -24.81 35.38 -5.65
C ASP A 122 -23.73 36.08 -4.80
N PRO A 123 -22.49 35.55 -4.73
CA PRO A 123 -21.46 36.11 -3.87
C PRO A 123 -21.23 37.59 -4.20
N ILE A 124 -21.24 38.46 -3.19
CA ILE A 124 -20.89 39.87 -3.37
C ILE A 124 -19.39 39.95 -3.71
N ILE A 125 -19.07 39.99 -5.00
CA ILE A 125 -17.69 40.09 -5.48
C ILE A 125 -17.18 41.52 -5.23
N PRO A 126 -16.10 41.72 -4.46
CA PRO A 126 -15.51 43.04 -4.25
C PRO A 126 -15.07 43.68 -5.57
N LYS A 127 -15.28 45.00 -5.72
CA LYS A 127 -14.81 45.74 -6.91
C LYS A 127 -13.28 45.64 -7.03
N GLY A 128 -12.80 45.05 -8.13
CA GLY A 128 -11.37 44.84 -8.38
C GLY A 128 -10.86 43.44 -8.02
N ALA A 129 -11.73 42.54 -7.54
CA ALA A 129 -11.38 41.13 -7.47
C ALA A 129 -11.11 40.58 -8.89
N PRO A 130 -10.05 39.78 -9.09
CA PRO A 130 -9.86 39.03 -10.32
C PRO A 130 -11.12 38.21 -10.60
N ALA A 131 -11.52 38.09 -11.87
CA ALA A 131 -12.61 37.20 -12.23
C ALA A 131 -12.27 35.79 -11.75
N TYR A 132 -13.08 35.28 -10.83
CA TYR A 132 -12.94 33.90 -10.35
C TYR A 132 -13.27 32.98 -11.53
N GLU A 133 -12.25 32.40 -12.14
CA GLU A 133 -12.44 31.24 -13.01
C GLU A 133 -12.81 30.08 -12.10
N THR A 134 -14.06 29.64 -12.17
CA THR A 134 -14.55 28.47 -11.43
C THR A 134 -13.61 27.30 -11.69
N ALA A 135 -12.84 26.92 -10.68
CA ALA A 135 -11.79 25.89 -10.73
C ALA A 135 -12.31 24.46 -10.95
N GLY A 136 -13.44 24.30 -11.64
CA GLY A 136 -14.08 23.02 -11.92
C GLY A 136 -14.94 23.00 -13.19
N LYS A 137 -14.95 24.06 -14.02
CA LYS A 137 -15.60 23.97 -15.33
C LYS A 137 -14.70 23.21 -16.29
N ILE A 138 -15.22 22.11 -16.82
CA ILE A 138 -14.56 21.29 -17.83
C ILE A 138 -14.32 22.16 -19.08
N LYS A 139 -13.05 22.36 -19.44
CA LYS A 139 -12.66 23.21 -20.56
C LYS A 139 -12.94 22.47 -21.87
N ALA A 140 -13.61 23.14 -22.80
CA ALA A 140 -13.79 22.60 -24.14
C ALA A 140 -12.47 22.68 -24.93
N PRO A 141 -12.20 21.70 -25.82
CA PRO A 141 -11.10 21.80 -26.77
C PRO A 141 -11.35 22.97 -27.74
N GLN A 142 -10.27 23.51 -28.31
CA GLN A 142 -10.38 24.60 -29.30
C GLN A 142 -11.13 24.16 -30.57
N HIS A 143 -10.95 22.89 -30.95
CA HIS A 143 -11.63 22.26 -32.07
C HIS A 143 -12.10 20.89 -31.61
N GLU A 144 -13.38 20.59 -31.84
CA GLU A 144 -13.93 19.27 -31.54
C GLU A 144 -13.31 18.23 -32.48
N ALA A 145 -12.92 17.08 -31.93
CA ALA A 145 -12.34 16.01 -32.70
C ALA A 145 -13.37 15.45 -33.69
N LYS A 146 -13.04 15.42 -34.98
CA LYS A 146 -13.93 14.87 -36.02
C LYS A 146 -14.32 13.42 -35.70
N ALA A 147 -13.37 12.62 -35.21
CA ALA A 147 -13.58 11.24 -34.82
C ALA A 147 -14.67 11.11 -33.73
N PHE A 148 -14.71 12.04 -32.77
CA PHE A 148 -15.74 12.08 -31.74
C PHE A 148 -17.13 12.29 -32.34
N VAL A 149 -17.28 13.31 -33.19
CA VAL A 149 -18.57 13.65 -33.81
C VAL A 149 -19.08 12.50 -34.68
N ASP A 150 -18.18 11.86 -35.43
CA ASP A 150 -18.52 10.72 -36.28
C ASP A 150 -18.96 9.51 -35.42
N ALA A 151 -18.24 9.20 -34.34
CA ALA A 151 -18.56 8.10 -33.42
C ALA A 151 -19.90 8.32 -32.71
N MET A 152 -20.13 9.52 -32.17
CA MET A 152 -21.41 9.88 -31.54
C MET A 152 -22.59 9.75 -32.52
N LYS A 153 -22.38 10.09 -33.79
CA LYS A 153 -23.40 9.93 -34.84
C LYS A 153 -23.67 8.46 -35.17
N LEU A 154 -22.64 7.63 -35.22
CA LEU A 154 -22.76 6.20 -35.48
C LEU A 154 -23.47 5.48 -34.31
N LEU A 155 -23.12 5.80 -33.07
CA LEU A 155 -23.75 5.23 -31.87
C LEU A 155 -25.24 5.54 -31.76
N LYS A 156 -25.65 6.70 -32.27
CA LYS A 156 -27.07 7.12 -32.36
C LYS A 156 -27.82 6.49 -33.52
N ALA A 157 -27.12 6.08 -34.56
CA ALA A 157 -27.73 5.33 -35.63
C ALA A 157 -27.90 3.90 -35.11
N ASP A 158 -29.15 3.47 -34.89
CA ASP A 158 -29.56 2.15 -34.37
C ASP A 158 -29.14 0.97 -35.29
N ARG A 159 -27.84 0.84 -35.57
CA ARG A 159 -27.23 -0.07 -36.56
C ARG A 159 -25.98 -0.77 -36.01
N GLY A 160 -25.79 -0.75 -34.69
CA GLY A 160 -24.49 -0.89 -34.03
C GLY A 160 -23.89 -2.29 -33.88
N GLU A 161 -24.19 -3.27 -34.72
CA GLU A 161 -23.64 -4.63 -34.48
C GLU A 161 -23.02 -5.32 -35.69
N HIS A 162 -23.32 -4.86 -36.91
CA HIS A 162 -22.86 -5.51 -38.14
C HIS A 162 -22.12 -4.58 -39.11
N ASP A 163 -21.85 -3.34 -38.69
CA ASP A 163 -21.10 -2.37 -39.49
C ASP A 163 -19.65 -2.34 -39.02
N PRO A 164 -18.64 -2.70 -39.84
CA PRO A 164 -17.24 -2.58 -39.46
C PRO A 164 -16.83 -1.13 -39.13
N ALA A 165 -17.58 -0.14 -39.60
CA ALA A 165 -17.39 1.26 -39.20
C ALA A 165 -17.78 1.52 -37.74
N PHE A 166 -18.61 0.67 -37.14
CA PHE A 166 -19.00 0.77 -35.74
C PHE A 166 -17.80 0.47 -34.82
N ASP A 167 -17.14 -0.67 -35.02
CA ASP A 167 -15.93 -1.04 -34.24
C ASP A 167 -14.83 0.01 -34.37
N ALA A 168 -14.56 0.49 -35.59
CA ALA A 168 -13.56 1.53 -35.82
C ALA A 168 -13.94 2.86 -35.13
N SER A 169 -15.23 3.14 -34.98
CA SER A 169 -15.70 4.32 -34.26
C SER A 169 -15.61 4.18 -32.74
N LEU A 170 -15.71 2.95 -32.21
CA LEU A 170 -15.51 2.67 -30.78
C LEU A 170 -14.04 2.85 -30.39
N GLU A 171 -13.10 2.41 -31.22
CA GLU A 171 -11.65 2.62 -31.01
C GLU A 171 -11.30 4.10 -30.95
N GLY A 172 -11.81 4.89 -31.90
CA GLY A 172 -11.63 6.35 -31.88
C GLY A 172 -12.32 7.04 -30.69
N LEU A 173 -13.37 6.42 -30.12
CA LEU A 173 -14.04 6.93 -28.93
C LEU A 173 -13.29 6.56 -27.65
N GLU A 174 -12.68 5.39 -27.57
CA GLU A 174 -11.82 4.94 -26.45
C GLU A 174 -10.66 5.93 -26.23
N ASP A 175 -9.98 6.31 -27.31
CA ASP A 175 -8.91 7.31 -27.31
C ASP A 175 -9.37 8.70 -26.84
N LEU A 176 -10.66 9.02 -26.91
CA LEU A 176 -11.17 10.33 -26.51
C LEU A 176 -11.91 10.30 -25.17
N ALA A 177 -12.42 9.15 -24.74
CA ALA A 177 -13.24 9.00 -23.53
C ALA A 177 -12.47 9.30 -22.23
N HIS A 178 -11.13 9.21 -22.25
CA HIS A 178 -10.29 9.56 -21.10
C HIS A 178 -10.12 11.08 -20.91
N ASP A 179 -10.45 11.89 -21.91
CA ASP A 179 -10.50 13.35 -21.76
C ASP A 179 -11.82 13.75 -21.10
N MET A 180 -11.71 14.58 -20.06
CA MET A 180 -12.85 14.96 -19.22
C MET A 180 -13.98 15.66 -20.00
N TYR A 181 -13.68 16.40 -21.06
CA TYR A 181 -14.70 17.05 -21.90
C TYR A 181 -15.47 16.03 -22.73
N TYR A 182 -14.77 15.12 -23.41
CA TYR A 182 -15.42 14.12 -24.26
C TYR A 182 -16.15 13.07 -23.41
N GLY A 183 -15.58 12.65 -22.28
CA GLY A 183 -16.26 11.79 -21.31
C GLY A 183 -17.58 12.39 -20.83
N LEU A 184 -17.60 13.68 -20.50
CA LEU A 184 -18.83 14.40 -20.16
C LEU A 184 -19.84 14.38 -21.32
N LYS A 185 -19.38 14.67 -22.55
CA LYS A 185 -20.26 14.73 -23.72
C LYS A 185 -20.89 13.38 -24.08
N ILE A 186 -20.20 12.27 -23.81
CA ILE A 186 -20.74 10.92 -23.97
C ILE A 186 -21.88 10.70 -22.98
N VAL A 187 -21.66 10.98 -21.69
CA VAL A 187 -22.66 10.71 -20.63
C VAL A 187 -23.84 11.69 -20.64
N GLU A 188 -23.69 12.88 -21.20
CA GLU A 188 -24.77 13.85 -21.41
C GLU A 188 -25.80 13.36 -22.45
N ASP A 189 -25.44 12.40 -23.30
CA ASP A 189 -26.30 11.92 -24.38
C ASP A 189 -26.94 10.55 -24.05
N PRO A 190 -28.23 10.52 -23.67
CA PRO A 190 -28.86 9.29 -23.19
C PRO A 190 -28.98 8.21 -24.28
N ASP A 191 -29.08 8.60 -25.55
CA ASP A 191 -29.18 7.65 -26.66
C ASP A 191 -27.85 6.94 -26.88
N VAL A 192 -26.74 7.69 -26.79
CA VAL A 192 -25.39 7.13 -26.86
C VAL A 192 -25.10 6.22 -25.66
N VAL A 193 -25.41 6.67 -24.44
CA VAL A 193 -25.22 5.86 -23.23
C VAL A 193 -26.04 4.57 -23.32
N LYS A 194 -27.30 4.67 -23.74
CA LYS A 194 -28.16 3.49 -23.94
C LYS A 194 -27.56 2.54 -24.96
N SER A 195 -27.10 3.06 -26.11
CA SER A 195 -26.46 2.26 -27.16
C SER A 195 -25.26 1.49 -26.61
N LEU A 196 -24.31 2.18 -25.98
CA LEU A 196 -23.11 1.57 -25.37
C LEU A 196 -23.48 0.51 -24.31
N VAL A 197 -24.36 0.83 -23.37
CA VAL A 197 -24.79 -0.10 -22.31
C VAL A 197 -25.51 -1.32 -22.90
N CYS A 198 -26.39 -1.13 -23.88
CA CYS A 198 -27.07 -2.23 -24.55
C CYS A 198 -26.07 -3.13 -25.29
N HIS A 199 -25.02 -2.58 -25.90
CA HIS A 199 -23.96 -3.39 -26.52
C HIS A 199 -23.11 -4.15 -25.50
N MET A 200 -22.90 -3.61 -24.30
CA MET A 200 -22.19 -4.32 -23.22
C MET A 200 -22.99 -5.48 -22.61
N VAL A 201 -24.32 -5.40 -22.61
CA VAL A 201 -25.23 -6.36 -21.95
C VAL A 201 -25.79 -7.40 -22.92
N GLN A 202 -25.60 -7.22 -24.23
CA GLN A 202 -25.96 -8.24 -25.21
C GLN A 202 -25.10 -9.49 -25.01
N GLU A 203 -25.72 -10.55 -24.50
CA GLU A 203 -25.17 -11.91 -24.53
C GLU A 203 -24.75 -12.24 -25.97
N PRO A 204 -23.59 -12.88 -26.19
CA PRO A 204 -23.17 -13.25 -27.52
C PRO A 204 -24.28 -14.07 -28.19
N TYR A 205 -24.79 -13.55 -29.30
CA TYR A 205 -25.74 -14.22 -30.18
C TYR A 205 -25.33 -15.69 -30.34
N PRO A 206 -26.27 -16.68 -30.27
CA PRO A 206 -25.90 -18.08 -30.36
C PRO A 206 -25.07 -18.30 -31.62
N ARG A 207 -23.80 -18.64 -31.40
CA ARG A 207 -22.81 -18.85 -32.44
C ARG A 207 -23.34 -19.96 -33.34
N PRO A 208 -23.51 -19.76 -34.66
CA PRO A 208 -23.82 -20.87 -35.54
C PRO A 208 -22.72 -21.93 -35.36
N GLU A 209 -23.11 -23.13 -34.95
CA GLU A 209 -22.18 -24.25 -34.80
C GLU A 209 -21.48 -24.48 -36.15
N GLY A 210 -20.19 -24.13 -36.25
CA GLY A 210 -19.40 -24.44 -37.44
C GLY A 210 -18.26 -23.50 -37.79
N THR A 211 -18.16 -22.29 -37.23
CA THR A 211 -16.99 -21.45 -37.46
C THR A 211 -15.97 -21.63 -36.34
N GLY A 212 -14.77 -22.07 -36.72
CA GLY A 212 -13.65 -22.33 -35.82
C GLY A 212 -13.39 -21.16 -34.87
N HIS A 213 -12.86 -21.51 -33.70
CA HIS A 213 -12.53 -20.61 -32.60
C HIS A 213 -11.52 -19.56 -33.06
N LEU A 214 -12.02 -18.43 -33.60
CA LEU A 214 -11.20 -17.23 -33.71
C LEU A 214 -11.08 -16.66 -32.29
N PRO A 215 -9.85 -16.45 -31.80
CA PRO A 215 -9.64 -15.85 -30.49
C PRO A 215 -10.20 -14.41 -30.50
N PRO A 216 -10.59 -13.89 -29.33
CA PRO A 216 -10.94 -12.48 -29.13
C PRO A 216 -9.95 -11.54 -29.84
N ARG A 217 -10.44 -10.42 -30.41
CA ARG A 217 -9.65 -9.53 -31.30
C ARG A 217 -8.38 -8.99 -30.63
N ASP A 218 -8.43 -8.76 -29.33
CA ASP A 218 -7.32 -8.37 -28.45
C ASP A 218 -6.20 -9.43 -28.35
N GLN A 219 -6.51 -10.69 -28.68
CA GLN A 219 -5.54 -11.79 -28.70
C GLN A 219 -4.99 -12.08 -30.10
N GLN A 220 -5.54 -11.47 -31.16
CA GLN A 220 -5.09 -11.69 -32.55
C GLN A 220 -3.78 -10.94 -32.88
N ALA A 221 -3.37 -9.97 -32.06
CA ALA A 221 -2.08 -9.28 -32.23
C ALA A 221 -0.86 -10.10 -31.79
N ALA A 222 -1.07 -11.22 -31.09
CA ALA A 222 0.01 -12.07 -30.56
C ALA A 222 0.44 -13.22 -31.49
N ASP A 223 -0.26 -13.42 -32.62
CA ASP A 223 -0.05 -14.56 -33.55
C ASP A 223 0.66 -14.17 -34.87
N VAL A 224 1.47 -13.10 -34.88
CA VAL A 224 2.33 -12.74 -36.03
C VAL A 224 3.81 -12.94 -35.72
#